data_AF-A0A2K8MEL8-F1
#
_entry.id   AF-A0A2K8MEL8-F1
#
_cell.length_a   1.000
_cell.length_b   1.000
_cell.length_c   1.000
_cell.angle_alpha   90.00
_cell.angle_beta   90.00
_cell.angle_gamma   90.00
#
_symmetry.space_group_name_H-M   'P 1'
#
loop_
_entity.id
_entity.type
_entity.pdbx_description
1 polymer ?
#
loop_
_entity_poly.entity_id
_entity_poly.type
_entity_poly.pdbx_seq_one_letter_code
_entity_poly.pdbx_strand_id
1 'polypeptide(L)'
;MNYRSLLRLVAFASLAPLAACSKRPAPQPAAVPAPLAESEIQGVQALLMLGDHKGAEKSLKPLLKREPMNPKLQLLRDSISGDPKELLGPTNYPYTVRVGETIEQLAERLLGNRLKAYQLARYNDLANPSALTAGQILRIPGSPPRPRPQPAPERASRPVPAAPRPKATATAPAPAPVKSVANPAAAQRARSAGLAALNRGAVNQAVGLLQRAHALDPGNTVILRDLQRAQRIAATVRARQ
;
A
#
# COMPACT_ATOMS: atom_id res chain seq x y z
N MET A 1 -67.75 6.82 43.85
CA MET A 1 -66.69 6.38 42.91
C MET A 1 -65.68 7.51 42.70
N ASN A 2 -64.42 7.24 43.09
CA ASN A 2 -63.11 7.69 42.56
C ASN A 2 -62.93 9.18 42.20
N TYR A 3 -62.22 9.98 43.04
CA TYR A 3 -60.79 10.38 42.94
C TYR A 3 -60.42 11.09 41.62
N ARG A 4 -59.74 12.24 41.52
CA ARG A 4 -59.05 13.14 42.47
C ARG A 4 -58.65 14.42 41.70
N SER A 5 -58.88 15.58 42.32
CA SER A 5 -57.99 16.76 42.42
C SER A 5 -57.38 17.37 41.14
N LEU A 6 -57.97 18.45 40.62
CA LEU A 6 -57.30 19.42 39.73
C LEU A 6 -56.51 20.47 40.53
N LEU A 7 -55.31 20.70 40.02
CA LEU A 7 -54.17 21.43 40.54
C LEU A 7 -54.44 22.91 40.84
N ARG A 8 -53.91 23.40 41.96
CA ARG A 8 -53.84 24.81 42.34
C ARG A 8 -52.43 25.35 42.01
N LEU A 9 -52.41 26.58 41.49
CA LEU A 9 -51.48 27.69 41.84
C LEU A 9 -50.00 27.63 41.37
N VAL A 10 -49.60 28.61 40.53
CA VAL A 10 -48.70 29.75 40.87
C VAL A 10 -47.79 30.21 39.70
N ALA A 11 -47.78 31.54 39.54
CA ALA A 11 -46.75 32.48 39.07
C ALA A 11 -46.24 32.49 37.62
N PHE A 12 -46.63 33.60 36.97
CA PHE A 12 -45.76 34.58 36.31
C PHE A 12 -44.24 34.31 36.33
N ALA A 13 -43.69 34.13 35.13
CA ALA A 13 -42.32 34.54 34.81
C ALA A 13 -42.37 35.40 33.55
N SER A 14 -41.95 36.65 33.73
CA SER A 14 -41.80 37.71 32.73
C SER A 14 -40.93 37.26 31.56
N LEU A 15 -41.43 37.37 30.32
CA LEU A 15 -40.58 37.36 29.13
C LEU A 15 -40.60 38.75 28.47
N ALA A 16 -39.45 39.41 28.54
CA ALA A 16 -39.12 40.59 27.76
C ALA A 16 -39.09 40.26 26.25
N PRO A 17 -39.45 41.21 25.37
CA PRO A 17 -39.40 41.00 23.94
C PRO A 17 -37.96 41.24 23.45
N LEU A 18 -37.24 40.18 23.10
CA LEU A 18 -36.11 40.30 22.18
C LEU A 18 -36.67 40.16 20.77
N ALA A 19 -36.79 41.29 20.09
CA ALA A 19 -36.96 41.35 18.65
C ALA A 19 -35.79 40.62 17.98
N ALA A 20 -35.98 39.33 17.72
CA ALA A 20 -35.10 38.57 16.86
C ALA A 20 -35.24 39.13 15.45
N CYS A 21 -34.25 39.91 15.00
CA CYS A 21 -34.05 40.18 13.59
C CYS A 21 -33.94 38.84 12.86
N SER A 22 -35.05 38.39 12.28
CA SER A 22 -35.10 37.32 11.29
C SER A 22 -34.36 37.79 10.04
N LYS A 23 -33.03 37.80 10.08
CA LYS A 23 -32.18 37.94 8.92
C LYS A 23 -32.27 36.61 8.18
N ARG A 24 -33.31 36.47 7.35
CA ARG A 24 -33.49 35.36 6.42
C ARG A 24 -32.17 35.25 5.63
N PRO A 25 -31.42 34.14 5.72
CA PRO A 25 -30.24 33.97 4.89
C PRO A 25 -30.69 34.12 3.45
N ALA A 26 -30.02 34.98 2.68
CA ALA A 26 -30.23 35.05 1.25
C ALA A 26 -30.11 33.63 0.68
N PRO A 27 -30.95 33.24 -0.31
CA PRO A 27 -30.78 31.96 -0.98
C PRO A 27 -29.35 31.92 -1.52
N GLN A 28 -28.51 31.08 -0.91
CA GLN A 28 -27.17 30.84 -1.44
C GLN A 28 -27.38 30.30 -2.86
N PRO A 29 -26.75 30.89 -3.89
CA PRO A 29 -26.80 30.31 -5.22
C PRO A 29 -26.36 28.86 -5.09
N ALA A 30 -27.18 27.93 -5.58
CA ALA A 30 -26.96 26.50 -5.45
C ALA A 30 -25.52 26.19 -5.83
N ALA A 31 -24.69 25.86 -4.84
CA ALA A 31 -23.30 25.55 -5.06
C ALA A 31 -23.26 24.40 -6.08
N VAL A 32 -22.59 24.64 -7.22
CA VAL A 32 -22.26 23.58 -8.17
C VAL A 32 -21.72 22.39 -7.37
N PRO A 33 -22.22 21.17 -7.58
CA PRO A 33 -21.84 20.03 -6.75
C PRO A 33 -20.31 19.83 -6.87
N ALA A 34 -19.61 19.95 -5.74
CA ALA A 34 -18.14 19.90 -5.67
C ALA A 34 -17.63 18.56 -6.22
N PRO A 35 -16.62 18.53 -7.13
CA PRO A 35 -16.21 17.31 -7.85
C PRO A 35 -15.95 16.12 -6.92
N LEU A 36 -16.19 14.89 -7.40
CA LEU A 36 -16.03 13.67 -6.61
C LEU A 36 -14.64 13.63 -5.95
N ALA A 37 -14.61 13.47 -4.62
CA ALA A 37 -13.38 13.50 -3.86
C ALA A 37 -12.75 12.10 -3.80
N GLU A 38 -11.42 12.03 -3.90
CA GLU A 38 -10.69 10.76 -3.80
C GLU A 38 -10.93 10.06 -2.44
N SER A 39 -11.17 10.82 -1.39
CA SER A 39 -11.50 10.30 -0.06
C SER A 39 -12.82 9.52 -0.01
N GLU A 40 -13.81 9.88 -0.85
CA GLU A 40 -15.09 9.16 -0.94
C GLU A 40 -14.86 7.76 -1.54
N ILE A 41 -14.03 7.66 -2.58
CA ILE A 41 -13.63 6.40 -3.22
C ILE A 41 -12.83 5.54 -2.24
N GLN A 42 -11.88 6.15 -1.52
CA GLN A 42 -11.09 5.46 -0.49
C GLN A 42 -11.96 4.96 0.67
N GLY A 43 -13.00 5.70 1.05
CA GLY A 43 -13.96 5.28 2.06
C GLY A 43 -14.72 4.01 1.65
N VAL A 44 -15.18 3.93 0.40
CA VAL A 44 -15.82 2.70 -0.12
C VAL A 44 -14.83 1.53 -0.11
N GLN A 45 -13.60 1.75 -0.56
CA GLN A 45 -12.56 0.72 -0.55
C GLN A 45 -12.26 0.23 0.88
N ALA A 46 -12.20 1.13 1.86
CA ALA A 46 -11.95 0.77 3.25
C ALA A 46 -13.06 -0.12 3.83
N LEU A 47 -14.33 0.14 3.48
CA LEU A 47 -15.46 -0.71 3.88
C LEU A 47 -15.34 -2.12 3.29
N LEU A 48 -14.94 -2.24 2.03
CA LEU A 48 -14.66 -3.55 1.41
C LEU A 48 -13.52 -4.30 2.12
N MET A 49 -12.46 -3.58 2.48
CA MET A 49 -11.31 -4.13 3.20
C MET A 49 -11.64 -4.59 4.63
N LEU A 50 -12.68 -4.02 5.23
CA LEU A 50 -13.25 -4.44 6.52
C LEU A 50 -14.20 -5.64 6.38
N GLY A 51 -14.62 -5.99 5.16
CA GLY A 51 -15.67 -6.98 4.90
C GLY A 51 -17.09 -6.42 5.04
N ASP A 52 -17.27 -5.10 5.14
CA ASP A 52 -18.58 -4.46 5.15
C ASP A 52 -19.10 -4.22 3.73
N HIS A 53 -19.56 -5.30 3.10
CA HIS A 53 -20.14 -5.27 1.76
C HIS A 53 -21.35 -4.33 1.66
N LYS A 54 -22.26 -4.39 2.65
CA LYS A 54 -23.50 -3.62 2.64
C LYS A 54 -23.23 -2.14 2.79
N GLY A 55 -22.31 -1.77 3.69
CA GLY A 55 -21.86 -0.39 3.85
C GLY A 55 -21.16 0.14 2.60
N ALA A 56 -20.31 -0.66 1.97
CA ALA A 56 -19.63 -0.30 0.73
C ALA A 56 -20.64 -0.05 -0.40
N GLU A 57 -21.62 -0.94 -0.62
CA GLU A 57 -22.67 -0.75 -1.63
C GLU A 57 -23.51 0.50 -1.37
N LYS A 58 -23.92 0.71 -0.12
CA LYS A 58 -24.70 1.88 0.28
C LYS A 58 -23.95 3.18 0.01
N SER A 59 -22.64 3.18 0.26
CA SER A 59 -21.76 4.33 0.01
C SER A 59 -21.48 4.52 -1.49
N LEU A 60 -21.36 3.44 -2.26
CA LEU A 60 -21.04 3.46 -3.68
C LEU A 60 -22.22 3.90 -4.57
N LYS A 61 -23.44 3.50 -4.22
CA LYS A 61 -24.66 3.78 -5.02
C LYS A 61 -24.88 5.27 -5.33
N PRO A 62 -24.84 6.21 -4.36
CA PRO A 62 -24.99 7.63 -4.68
C PRO A 62 -23.84 8.18 -5.54
N LEU A 63 -22.61 7.67 -5.35
CA LEU A 63 -21.45 8.09 -6.15
C LEU A 63 -21.62 7.66 -7.63
N LEU A 64 -22.08 6.44 -7.87
CA LEU A 64 -22.37 5.95 -9.24
C LEU A 64 -23.53 6.70 -9.89
N LYS A 65 -24.54 7.14 -9.13
CA LYS A 65 -25.63 7.97 -9.66
C LYS A 65 -25.11 9.33 -10.15
N ARG A 66 -24.10 9.85 -9.45
CA ARG A 66 -23.47 11.13 -9.75
C ARG A 66 -22.49 11.04 -10.92
N GLU A 67 -21.64 10.02 -10.92
CA GLU A 67 -20.61 9.80 -11.94
C GLU A 67 -20.64 8.35 -12.46
N PRO A 68 -21.63 7.98 -13.30
CA PRO A 68 -21.82 6.60 -13.74
C PRO A 68 -20.68 6.07 -14.63
N MET A 69 -19.91 6.97 -15.26
CA MET A 69 -18.78 6.62 -16.12
C MET A 69 -17.41 6.71 -15.41
N ASN A 70 -17.39 6.93 -14.09
CA ASN A 70 -16.12 7.00 -13.37
C ASN A 70 -15.49 5.59 -13.28
N PRO A 71 -14.29 5.38 -13.85
CA PRO A 71 -13.70 4.04 -13.94
C PRO A 71 -13.37 3.45 -12.56
N LYS A 72 -13.06 4.28 -11.55
CA LYS A 72 -12.79 3.79 -10.18
C LYS A 72 -14.07 3.30 -9.52
N LEU A 73 -15.18 4.03 -9.68
CA LEU A 73 -16.48 3.62 -9.13
C LEU A 73 -17.01 2.35 -9.81
N GLN A 74 -16.84 2.25 -11.13
CA GLN A 74 -17.16 1.03 -11.87
C GLN A 74 -16.33 -0.15 -11.38
N LEU A 75 -15.02 0.03 -11.23
CA LEU A 75 -14.14 -1.02 -10.70
C LEU A 75 -14.58 -1.48 -9.30
N LEU A 76 -14.93 -0.54 -8.40
CA LEU A 76 -15.41 -0.89 -7.05
C LEU A 76 -16.73 -1.66 -7.10
N ARG A 77 -17.66 -1.27 -7.97
CA ARG A 77 -18.92 -2.00 -8.20
C ARG A 77 -18.64 -3.43 -8.66
N ASP A 78 -17.79 -3.56 -9.67
CA ASP A 78 -17.45 -4.86 -10.24
C ASP A 78 -16.74 -5.73 -9.20
N SER A 79 -15.94 -5.12 -8.31
CA SER A 79 -15.30 -5.83 -7.19
C SER A 79 -16.30 -6.43 -6.20
N ILE A 80 -17.49 -5.83 -6.06
CA ILE A 80 -18.56 -6.31 -5.19
C ILE A 80 -19.35 -7.42 -5.87
N SER A 81 -19.78 -7.20 -7.13
CA SER A 81 -20.76 -8.08 -7.79
C SER A 81 -20.15 -9.14 -8.71
N GLY A 82 -18.98 -8.88 -9.29
CA GLY A 82 -18.38 -9.75 -10.31
C GLY A 82 -17.62 -10.95 -9.73
N ASP A 83 -17.31 -11.92 -10.58
CA ASP A 83 -16.40 -13.02 -10.24
C ASP A 83 -14.94 -12.54 -10.35
N PRO A 84 -14.10 -12.70 -9.30
CA PRO A 84 -12.72 -12.25 -9.33
C PRO A 84 -11.88 -12.89 -10.46
N LYS A 85 -12.19 -14.11 -10.90
CA LYS A 85 -11.49 -14.79 -11.99
C LYS A 85 -11.88 -14.25 -13.36
N GLU A 86 -13.12 -13.83 -13.54
CA GLU A 86 -13.54 -13.13 -14.77
C GLU A 86 -12.90 -11.74 -14.86
N LEU A 87 -12.82 -11.04 -13.72
CA LEU A 87 -12.27 -9.68 -13.65
C LEU A 87 -10.74 -9.62 -13.78
N LEU A 88 -10.03 -10.57 -13.18
CA LEU A 88 -8.56 -10.56 -13.11
C LEU A 88 -7.90 -11.58 -14.07
N GLY A 89 -8.69 -12.50 -14.61
CA GLY A 89 -8.24 -13.55 -15.50
C GLY A 89 -8.00 -14.91 -14.83
N PRO A 90 -8.05 -16.00 -15.61
CA PRO A 90 -7.90 -17.36 -15.09
C PRO A 90 -6.44 -17.72 -14.78
N THR A 91 -5.49 -17.07 -15.43
CA THR A 91 -4.06 -17.35 -15.24
C THR A 91 -3.54 -16.68 -13.97
N ASN A 92 -2.68 -17.37 -13.24
CA ASN A 92 -2.05 -16.86 -12.02
C ASN A 92 -0.68 -17.51 -11.78
N TYR A 93 0.06 -16.92 -10.86
CA TYR A 93 1.32 -17.45 -10.34
C TYR A 93 1.37 -17.34 -8.81
N PRO A 94 2.10 -18.22 -8.11
CA PRO A 94 2.24 -18.16 -6.67
C PRO A 94 3.15 -17.01 -6.23
N TYR A 95 2.76 -16.33 -5.15
CA TYR A 95 3.54 -15.28 -4.50
C TYR A 95 3.55 -15.45 -2.98
N THR A 96 4.74 -15.48 -2.38
CA THR A 96 4.90 -15.52 -0.93
C THR A 96 4.87 -14.11 -0.35
N VAL A 97 3.89 -13.85 0.52
CA VAL A 97 3.72 -12.58 1.24
C VAL A 97 4.93 -12.33 2.14
N ARG A 98 5.47 -11.12 2.09
CA ARG A 98 6.59 -10.71 2.93
C ARG A 98 6.09 -10.05 4.21
N VAL A 99 6.96 -10.01 5.22
CA VAL A 99 6.67 -9.37 6.51
C VAL A 99 6.29 -7.90 6.27
N GLY A 100 5.12 -7.51 6.79
CA GLY A 100 4.61 -6.14 6.73
C GLY A 100 3.95 -5.74 5.41
N GLU A 101 3.80 -6.65 4.44
CA GLU A 101 3.03 -6.36 3.23
C GLU A 101 1.52 -6.41 3.49
N THR A 102 0.80 -5.49 2.85
CA THR A 102 -0.66 -5.44 2.83
C THR A 102 -1.18 -5.80 1.44
N ILE A 103 -2.41 -6.32 1.37
CA ILE A 103 -2.98 -6.73 0.08
C ILE A 103 -3.16 -5.55 -0.88
N GLU A 104 -3.36 -4.36 -0.35
CA GLU A 104 -3.45 -3.12 -1.11
C GLU A 104 -2.12 -2.74 -1.76
N GLN A 105 -1.02 -2.87 -1.03
CA GLN A 105 0.32 -2.68 -1.57
C GLN A 105 0.66 -3.74 -2.62
N LEU A 106 0.21 -4.98 -2.43
CA LEU A 106 0.38 -6.06 -3.40
C LEU A 106 -0.41 -5.79 -4.68
N ALA A 107 -1.67 -5.36 -4.57
CA ALA A 107 -2.50 -5.01 -5.72
C ALA A 107 -1.93 -3.83 -6.50
N GLU A 108 -1.48 -2.78 -5.82
CA GLU A 108 -0.80 -1.65 -6.47
C GLU A 108 0.47 -2.11 -7.20
N ARG A 109 1.33 -2.89 -6.53
CA ARG A 109 2.63 -3.28 -7.07
C ARG A 109 2.55 -4.33 -8.18
N LEU A 110 1.62 -5.28 -8.07
CA LEU A 110 1.55 -6.45 -8.94
C LEU A 110 0.45 -6.34 -10.00
N LEU A 111 -0.66 -5.67 -9.68
CA LEU A 111 -1.79 -5.47 -10.60
C LEU A 111 -1.86 -4.02 -11.13
N GLY A 112 -0.98 -3.13 -10.65
CA GLY A 112 -0.90 -1.72 -11.07
C GLY A 112 -2.03 -0.83 -10.55
N ASN A 113 -2.87 -1.34 -9.64
CA ASN A 113 -4.00 -0.58 -9.11
C ASN A 113 -4.40 -1.08 -7.71
N ARG A 114 -4.23 -0.22 -6.71
CA ARG A 114 -4.59 -0.46 -5.31
C ARG A 114 -6.04 -0.86 -5.11
N LEU A 115 -6.98 -0.35 -5.89
CA LEU A 115 -8.41 -0.67 -5.74
C LEU A 115 -8.75 -2.12 -6.10
N LYS A 116 -7.86 -2.83 -6.82
CA LYS A 116 -8.00 -4.27 -7.08
C LYS A 116 -7.69 -5.14 -5.87
N ALA A 117 -7.30 -4.55 -4.73
CA ALA A 117 -7.00 -5.28 -3.49
C ALA A 117 -8.13 -6.20 -3.04
N TYR A 118 -9.37 -5.72 -3.11
CA TYR A 118 -10.53 -6.49 -2.72
C TYR A 118 -10.80 -7.66 -3.68
N GLN A 119 -10.65 -7.42 -4.99
CA GLN A 119 -10.73 -8.46 -6.01
C GLN A 119 -9.65 -9.53 -5.80
N LEU A 120 -8.42 -9.11 -5.49
CA LEU A 120 -7.30 -10.01 -5.20
C LEU A 120 -7.54 -10.84 -3.93
N ALA A 121 -8.18 -10.27 -2.92
CA ALA A 121 -8.57 -10.98 -1.70
C ALA A 121 -9.57 -12.09 -2.02
N ARG A 122 -10.64 -11.75 -2.77
CA ARG A 122 -11.64 -12.71 -3.24
C ARG A 122 -11.06 -13.78 -4.15
N TYR A 123 -10.13 -13.41 -5.04
CA TYR A 123 -9.40 -14.37 -5.90
C TYR A 123 -8.64 -15.43 -5.08
N ASN A 124 -8.24 -15.06 -3.86
CA ASN A 124 -7.51 -15.91 -2.95
C ASN A 124 -8.36 -16.55 -1.85
N ASP A 125 -9.69 -16.42 -1.94
CA ASP A 125 -10.64 -16.92 -0.95
C ASP A 125 -10.38 -16.39 0.48
N LEU A 126 -9.88 -15.16 0.58
CA LEU A 126 -9.61 -14.51 1.87
C LEU A 126 -10.90 -13.92 2.46
N ALA A 127 -11.34 -14.45 3.60
CA ALA A 127 -12.51 -13.94 4.32
C ALA A 127 -12.31 -12.51 4.84
N ASN A 128 -11.09 -12.20 5.31
CA ASN A 128 -10.72 -10.85 5.72
C ASN A 128 -9.54 -10.36 4.86
N PRO A 129 -9.76 -9.41 3.95
CA PRO A 129 -8.71 -8.85 3.09
C PRO A 129 -7.54 -8.22 3.87
N SER A 130 -7.80 -7.72 5.08
CA SER A 130 -6.78 -7.08 5.93
C SER A 130 -5.92 -8.10 6.70
N ALA A 131 -6.30 -9.38 6.73
CA ALA A 131 -5.66 -10.42 7.54
C ALA A 131 -4.58 -11.22 6.78
N LEU A 132 -3.63 -10.52 6.13
CA LEU A 132 -2.50 -11.21 5.49
C LEU A 132 -1.44 -11.64 6.52
N THR A 133 -0.94 -12.87 6.36
CA THR A 133 0.15 -13.40 7.18
C THR A 133 1.45 -13.49 6.38
N ALA A 134 2.57 -13.11 6.97
CA ALA A 134 3.87 -13.29 6.34
C ALA A 134 4.16 -14.77 6.08
N GLY A 135 4.69 -15.10 4.90
CA GLY A 135 4.91 -16.48 4.45
C GLY A 135 3.68 -17.12 3.80
N GLN A 136 2.50 -16.51 3.86
CA GLN A 136 1.32 -16.98 3.15
C GLN A 136 1.56 -16.95 1.64
N ILE A 137 1.11 -18.00 0.94
CA ILE A 137 1.20 -18.08 -0.53
C ILE A 137 -0.13 -17.59 -1.11
N LEU A 138 -0.07 -16.57 -1.96
CA LEU A 138 -1.19 -16.04 -2.71
C LEU A 138 -1.07 -16.41 -4.19
N ARG A 139 -2.21 -16.67 -4.83
CA ARG A 139 -2.38 -16.72 -6.28
C ARG A 139 -2.50 -15.29 -6.79
N ILE A 140 -1.51 -14.83 -7.55
CA ILE A 140 -1.52 -13.50 -8.17
C ILE A 140 -1.92 -13.64 -9.64
N PRO A 141 -2.99 -12.96 -10.08
CA PRO A 141 -3.44 -13.04 -11.47
C PRO A 141 -2.42 -12.53 -12.48
N GLY A 142 -2.48 -13.10 -13.68
CA GLY A 142 -1.61 -12.79 -14.79
C GLY A 142 -0.32 -13.62 -14.82
N SER A 143 0.68 -13.12 -15.53
CA SER A 143 1.98 -13.76 -15.64
C SER A 143 2.95 -13.21 -14.58
N PRO A 144 3.86 -14.05 -14.05
CA PRO A 144 4.85 -13.59 -13.11
C PRO A 144 5.66 -12.46 -13.75
N PRO A 145 5.89 -11.35 -13.03
CA PRO A 145 6.78 -10.31 -13.53
C PRO A 145 8.11 -10.96 -13.84
N ARG A 146 8.58 -10.78 -15.08
CA ARG A 146 9.75 -11.46 -15.62
C ARG A 146 10.87 -11.37 -14.58
N PRO A 147 11.37 -12.49 -14.03
CA PRO A 147 12.37 -12.44 -12.99
C PRO A 147 13.57 -11.70 -13.59
N ARG A 148 13.89 -10.54 -13.03
CA ARG A 148 15.24 -10.01 -13.18
C ARG A 148 16.18 -11.11 -12.66
N PRO A 149 17.29 -11.44 -13.34
CA PRO A 149 18.19 -12.50 -12.92
C PRO A 149 18.49 -12.34 -11.43
N GLN A 150 17.91 -13.22 -10.62
CA GLN A 150 18.20 -13.32 -9.20
C GLN A 150 19.35 -14.32 -9.11
N PRO A 151 20.50 -13.96 -8.50
CA PRO A 151 21.50 -14.94 -8.14
C PRO A 151 20.82 -16.05 -7.33
N ALA A 152 21.00 -17.30 -7.76
CA ALA A 152 20.34 -18.44 -7.14
C ALA A 152 20.63 -18.48 -5.63
N PRO A 153 19.64 -18.73 -4.76
CA PRO A 153 19.91 -19.03 -3.37
C PRO A 153 20.66 -20.36 -3.33
N GLU A 154 21.93 -20.29 -2.91
CA GLU A 154 22.75 -21.45 -2.58
C GLU A 154 21.98 -22.27 -1.56
N ARG A 155 21.59 -23.50 -1.93
CA ARG A 155 20.89 -24.43 -1.04
C ARG A 155 21.69 -24.52 0.25
N ALA A 156 21.03 -24.25 1.39
CA ALA A 156 21.57 -24.56 2.69
C ALA A 156 21.98 -26.04 2.70
N SER A 157 23.29 -26.30 2.61
CA SER A 157 23.87 -27.58 2.92
C SER A 157 23.64 -27.82 4.40
N ARG A 158 22.74 -28.74 4.70
CA ARG A 158 22.58 -29.35 6.02
C ARG A 158 23.98 -29.81 6.50
N PRO A 159 24.39 -29.54 7.75
CA PRO A 159 25.66 -30.06 8.23
C PRO A 159 25.53 -31.58 8.40
N VAL A 160 26.27 -32.33 7.59
CA VAL A 160 26.54 -33.75 7.86
C VAL A 160 27.76 -33.78 8.79
N PRO A 161 27.72 -34.46 9.95
CA PRO A 161 28.88 -34.56 10.84
C PRO A 161 30.07 -35.23 10.16
N ALA A 162 31.25 -34.64 10.34
CA ALA A 162 32.50 -35.04 9.72
C ALA A 162 33.04 -36.38 10.26
N ALA A 163 33.35 -37.31 9.36
CA ALA A 163 34.32 -38.37 9.58
C ALA A 163 35.70 -37.94 9.01
N PRO A 164 36.84 -38.39 9.57
CA PRO A 164 38.14 -37.75 9.36
C PRO A 164 38.80 -38.13 8.02
N ARG A 165 39.49 -37.15 7.43
CA ARG A 165 40.28 -37.27 6.18
C ARG A 165 41.55 -38.11 6.37
N PRO A 166 42.14 -38.59 5.26
CA PRO A 166 43.54 -38.25 4.99
C PRO A 166 43.83 -37.69 3.57
N LYS A 167 45.00 -37.05 3.50
CA LYS A 167 45.70 -36.28 2.42
C LYS A 167 46.00 -37.15 1.18
N ALA A 168 46.41 -36.73 -0.02
CA ALA A 168 46.97 -35.53 -0.67
C ALA A 168 46.59 -35.65 -2.18
N THR A 169 46.64 -34.65 -3.06
CA THR A 169 47.83 -34.10 -3.73
C THR A 169 47.46 -32.85 -4.54
N ALA A 170 48.46 -32.00 -4.79
CA ALA A 170 48.36 -30.72 -5.47
C ALA A 170 48.23 -30.85 -7.00
N THR A 171 47.41 -29.97 -7.59
CA THR A 171 47.68 -29.40 -8.93
C THR A 171 47.20 -27.94 -8.92
N ALA A 172 48.13 -27.01 -9.12
CA ALA A 172 47.81 -25.62 -9.45
C ALA A 172 47.40 -25.50 -10.93
N PRO A 173 46.47 -24.59 -11.26
CA PRO A 173 46.78 -23.64 -12.33
C PRO A 173 46.62 -22.17 -11.90
N ALA A 174 47.38 -21.35 -12.62
CA ALA A 174 47.58 -19.90 -12.53
C ALA A 174 46.31 -19.03 -12.71
N PRO A 175 46.38 -17.70 -12.48
CA PRO A 175 45.28 -16.86 -12.00
C PRO A 175 44.38 -16.33 -13.13
N ALA A 176 43.07 -16.27 -12.86
CA ALA A 176 42.09 -15.60 -13.71
C ALA A 176 40.99 -14.94 -12.83
N PRO A 177 40.38 -13.87 -13.32
CA PRO A 177 40.58 -12.49 -12.92
C PRO A 177 39.76 -12.11 -11.67
N VAL A 178 40.31 -11.20 -10.86
CA VAL A 178 39.57 -10.44 -9.84
C VAL A 178 38.44 -9.64 -10.49
N LYS A 179 37.27 -10.26 -10.66
CA LYS A 179 36.02 -9.54 -10.90
C LYS A 179 35.40 -9.27 -9.55
N SER A 180 35.51 -8.01 -9.14
CA SER A 180 34.93 -7.37 -7.96
C SER A 180 33.73 -8.13 -7.40
N VAL A 181 33.90 -8.67 -6.19
CA VAL A 181 32.85 -9.35 -5.44
C VAL A 181 31.81 -8.30 -5.06
N ALA A 182 30.81 -8.08 -5.92
CA ALA A 182 29.63 -7.32 -5.57
C ALA A 182 29.02 -7.96 -4.30
N ASN A 183 28.73 -7.17 -3.28
CA ASN A 183 28.12 -7.64 -2.03
C ASN A 183 26.65 -7.20 -1.99
N PRO A 184 25.74 -7.97 -2.61
CA PRO A 184 24.35 -7.56 -2.80
C PRO A 184 23.61 -7.40 -1.47
N ALA A 185 23.93 -8.21 -0.46
CA ALA A 185 23.31 -8.12 0.86
C ALA A 185 23.71 -6.82 1.59
N ALA A 186 25.00 -6.47 1.57
CA ALA A 186 25.46 -5.20 2.14
C ALA A 186 24.91 -4.00 1.35
N ALA A 187 24.83 -4.09 0.02
CA ALA A 187 24.23 -3.07 -0.84
C ALA A 187 22.75 -2.85 -0.51
N GLN A 188 21.97 -3.92 -0.33
CA GLN A 188 20.56 -3.83 0.05
C GLN A 188 20.36 -3.18 1.44
N ARG A 189 21.18 -3.51 2.43
CA ARG A 189 21.14 -2.87 3.76
C ARG A 189 21.49 -1.38 3.71
N ALA A 190 22.51 -1.02 2.94
CA ALA A 190 22.88 0.38 2.73
C ALA A 190 21.77 1.14 1.99
N ARG A 191 21.14 0.51 1.00
CA ARG A 191 19.99 1.08 0.27
C ARG A 191 18.79 1.33 1.17
N SER A 192 18.37 0.36 1.99
CA SER A 192 17.23 0.52 2.89
C SER A 192 17.48 1.60 3.94
N ALA A 193 18.70 1.66 4.50
CA ALA A 193 19.11 2.73 5.39
C ALA A 193 19.05 4.11 4.71
N GLY A 194 19.48 4.21 3.44
CA GLY A 194 19.44 5.43 2.65
C GLY A 194 18.01 5.93 2.38
N LEU A 195 17.10 5.02 2.00
CA LEU A 195 15.68 5.35 1.82
C LEU A 195 15.02 5.78 3.14
N ALA A 196 15.35 5.12 4.25
CA ALA A 196 14.87 5.51 5.58
C ALA A 196 15.41 6.89 6.02
N ALA A 197 16.62 7.27 5.59
CA ALA A 197 17.16 8.61 5.82
C ALA A 197 16.43 9.68 4.99
N LEU A 198 16.04 9.40 3.75
CA LEU A 198 15.20 10.30 2.94
C LEU A 198 13.85 10.57 3.61
N ASN A 199 13.18 9.52 4.10
CA ASN A 199 11.90 9.65 4.79
C ASN A 199 11.99 10.50 6.06
N ARG A 200 13.17 10.53 6.70
CA ARG A 200 13.46 11.35 7.89
C ARG A 200 13.97 12.76 7.54
N GLY A 201 14.04 13.13 6.27
CA GLY A 201 14.60 14.41 5.83
C GLY A 201 16.12 14.52 5.94
N ALA A 202 16.83 13.45 6.32
CA ALA A 202 18.28 13.41 6.44
C ALA A 202 18.94 13.18 5.07
N VAL A 203 18.79 14.15 4.16
CA VAL A 203 19.15 14.01 2.74
C VAL A 203 20.64 13.75 2.53
N ASN A 204 21.53 14.43 3.25
CA ASN A 204 22.98 14.21 3.13
C ASN A 204 23.40 12.80 3.55
N GLN A 205 22.82 12.27 4.64
CA GLN A 205 23.05 10.89 5.08
C GLN A 205 22.51 9.89 4.05
N ALA A 206 21.34 10.17 3.48
CA ALA A 206 20.75 9.32 2.45
C ALA A 206 21.64 9.19 1.21
N VAL A 207 22.20 10.31 0.73
CA VAL A 207 23.13 10.30 -0.42
C VAL A 207 24.35 9.42 -0.12
N GLY A 208 24.99 9.59 1.04
CA GLY A 208 26.16 8.77 1.40
C GLY A 208 25.84 7.27 1.51
N LEU A 209 24.68 6.92 2.07
CA LEU A 209 24.23 5.53 2.19
C LEU A 209 23.92 4.91 0.82
N LEU A 210 23.31 5.66 -0.10
CA LEU A 210 23.00 5.20 -1.45
C LEU A 210 24.25 5.13 -2.35
N GLN A 211 25.24 6.00 -2.15
CA GLN A 211 26.55 5.89 -2.79
C GLN A 211 27.28 4.62 -2.35
N ARG A 212 27.30 4.35 -1.03
CA ARG A 212 27.86 3.11 -0.49
C ARG A 212 27.14 1.89 -1.06
N ALA A 213 25.82 1.93 -1.15
CA ALA A 213 25.03 0.86 -1.77
C ALA A 213 25.43 0.65 -3.24
N HIS A 214 25.64 1.72 -4.01
CA HIS A 214 26.04 1.62 -5.42
C HIS A 214 27.47 1.09 -5.58
N ALA A 215 28.40 1.48 -4.71
CA ALA A 215 29.76 0.95 -4.71
C ALA A 215 29.80 -0.55 -4.40
N LEU A 216 28.90 -1.03 -3.53
CA LEU A 216 28.78 -2.44 -3.17
C LEU A 216 28.10 -3.29 -4.25
N ASP A 217 27.24 -2.69 -5.07
CA ASP A 217 26.56 -3.36 -6.19
C ASP A 217 26.37 -2.39 -7.39
N PRO A 218 27.45 -2.13 -8.17
CA PRO A 218 27.41 -1.15 -9.27
C PRO A 218 26.46 -1.55 -10.41
N GLY A 219 26.17 -2.84 -10.56
CA GLY A 219 25.26 -3.36 -11.59
C GLY A 219 23.78 -3.11 -11.30
N ASN A 220 23.44 -2.62 -10.10
CA ASN A 220 22.07 -2.45 -9.67
C ASN A 220 21.47 -1.12 -10.12
N THR A 221 20.72 -1.17 -11.22
CA THR A 221 20.03 0.01 -11.77
C THR A 221 19.03 0.65 -10.83
N VAL A 222 18.50 -0.10 -9.84
CA VAL A 222 17.56 0.44 -8.86
C VAL A 222 18.28 1.32 -7.84
N ILE A 223 19.43 0.84 -7.34
CA ILE A 223 20.28 1.63 -6.42
C ILE A 223 20.74 2.92 -7.13
N LEU A 224 21.11 2.82 -8.41
CA LEU A 224 21.49 4.00 -9.21
C LEU A 224 20.36 5.03 -9.31
N ARG A 225 19.13 4.59 -9.61
CA ARG A 225 17.96 5.49 -9.68
C ARG A 225 17.65 6.15 -8.34
N ASP A 226 17.74 5.39 -7.25
CA ASP A 226 17.53 5.91 -5.90
C ASP A 226 18.60 6.94 -5.53
N LEU A 227 19.87 6.67 -5.86
CA LEU A 227 20.98 7.61 -5.67
C LEU A 227 20.76 8.90 -6.48
N GLN A 228 20.40 8.78 -7.76
CA GLN A 228 20.11 9.94 -8.61
C GLN A 228 18.95 10.78 -8.05
N ARG A 229 17.90 10.14 -7.53
CA ARG A 229 16.80 10.83 -6.85
C ARG A 229 17.28 11.57 -5.62
N ALA A 230 18.06 10.92 -4.75
CA ALA A 230 18.59 11.53 -3.54
C ALA A 230 19.50 12.73 -3.85
N GLN A 231 20.33 12.64 -4.90
CA GLN A 231 21.19 13.73 -5.34
C GLN A 231 20.39 14.95 -5.84
N ARG A 232 19.29 14.74 -6.57
CA ARG A 232 18.39 15.85 -6.97
C ARG A 232 17.77 16.54 -5.77
N ILE A 233 17.31 15.77 -4.78
CA ILE A 233 16.77 16.32 -3.53
C ILE A 233 17.85 17.07 -2.76
N ALA A 234 19.09 16.55 -2.71
CA ALA A 234 20.20 17.25 -2.06
C ALA A 234 20.52 18.58 -2.75
N ALA A 235 20.49 18.63 -4.08
CA ALA A 235 20.69 19.86 -4.84
C ALA A 235 19.60 20.90 -4.57
N THR A 236 18.33 20.49 -4.53
CA THR A 236 17.22 21.42 -4.23
C THR A 236 17.24 21.91 -2.79
N VAL A 237 17.65 21.07 -1.83
CA VAL A 237 17.81 21.48 -0.42
C VAL A 237 18.98 22.45 -0.26
N ARG A 238 20.12 22.21 -0.93
CA ARG A 238 21.26 23.12 -0.90
C ARG A 238 20.96 24.49 -1.53
N ALA A 239 20.15 24.54 -2.59
CA ALA A 239 19.75 25.80 -3.23
C ALA A 239 18.78 26.64 -2.38
N ARG A 240 18.22 26.08 -1.30
CA ARG A 240 17.28 26.74 -0.39
C ARG A 240 17.91 27.15 0.94
N GLN A 241 19.17 26.80 1.17
CA GLN A 241 19.98 27.26 2.30
C GLN A 241 20.79 28.48 1.87
#